data_AF-A0A969FZ74-F1
#
_entry.id   AF-A0A969FZ74-F1
#
_cell.length_a   1.000
_cell.length_b   1.000
_cell.length_c   1.000
_cell.angle_alpha   90.00
_cell.angle_beta   90.00
_cell.angle_gamma   90.00
#
_symmetry.space_group_name_H-M   'P 1'
#
loop_
_entity.id
_entity.type
_entity.pdbx_description
1 polymer ?
#
loop_
_entity_poly.entity_id
_entity_poly.type
_entity_poly.pdbx_seq_one_letter_code
_entity_poly.pdbx_strand_id
1 'polypeptide(L)'
;MAEDNKINQKVIRQLLKRLGYEMDLAETGLEVLEYLKHDRCDVILMDLLMPDMGGLEATRTIHRTYPIGDRPGLLPSAPTQWINISKRPAKLAWMILSANPLN
;
A
#
# COMPACT_ATOMS: atom_id res chain seq x y z
N MET A 1 3.79 1.81 2.64
CA MET A 1 3.62 0.87 1.51
C MET A 1 4.12 -0.49 1.95
N ALA A 2 3.35 -1.54 1.70
CA ALA A 2 3.68 -2.91 2.02
C ALA A 2 3.86 -3.72 0.72
N GLU A 3 5.09 -4.16 0.45
CA GLU A 3 5.50 -4.80 -0.80
C GLU A 3 6.81 -5.56 -0.58
N ASP A 4 6.83 -6.86 -0.90
CA ASP A 4 8.01 -7.72 -0.74
C ASP A 4 9.00 -7.61 -1.91
N ASN A 5 8.54 -7.20 -3.10
CA ASN A 5 9.40 -7.09 -4.27
C ASN A 5 10.15 -5.76 -4.35
N LYS A 6 11.47 -5.79 -4.13
CA LYS A 6 12.36 -4.61 -4.18
C LYS A 6 12.30 -3.80 -5.48
N ILE A 7 11.98 -4.43 -6.62
CA ILE A 7 11.80 -3.73 -7.90
C ILE A 7 10.52 -2.88 -7.85
N ASN A 8 9.41 -3.47 -7.41
CA ASN A 8 8.13 -2.78 -7.25
C ASN A 8 8.25 -1.62 -6.27
N GLN A 9 8.89 -1.85 -5.11
CA GLN A 9 9.18 -0.82 -4.13
C GLN A 9 9.90 0.39 -4.76
N LYS A 10 10.96 0.15 -5.54
CA LYS A 10 11.74 1.22 -6.17
C LYS A 10 10.90 2.02 -7.18
N VAL A 11 10.13 1.33 -8.03
CA VAL A 11 9.29 1.96 -9.06
C VAL A 11 8.20 2.82 -8.42
N ILE A 12 7.45 2.25 -7.46
CA ILE A 12 6.33 2.93 -6.81
C ILE A 12 6.83 4.13 -5.99
N ARG A 13 7.91 3.95 -5.21
CA ARG A 13 8.53 5.05 -4.45
C ARG A 13 8.98 6.19 -5.37
N GLN A 14 9.59 5.89 -6.52
CA GLN A 14 10.04 6.92 -7.43
C GLN A 14 8.87 7.67 -8.08
N LEU A 15 7.76 6.97 -8.38
CA LEU A 15 6.55 7.60 -8.91
C LEU A 15 5.89 8.51 -7.86
N LEU A 16 5.67 8.00 -6.65
CA LEU A 16 5.00 8.75 -5.59
C LEU A 16 5.84 9.95 -5.13
N LYS A 17 7.17 9.81 -5.05
CA LYS A 17 8.07 10.93 -4.81
C LYS A 17 7.96 12.03 -5.86
N ARG A 18 7.80 11.68 -7.15
CA ARG A 18 7.57 12.66 -8.22
C ARG A 18 6.23 13.38 -8.10
N LEU A 19 5.24 12.75 -7.48
CA LEU A 19 3.94 13.33 -7.17
C LEU A 19 3.93 14.11 -5.85
N GLY A 20 5.07 14.22 -5.15
CA GLY A 20 5.21 14.96 -3.90
C GLY A 20 4.84 14.18 -2.64
N TYR A 21 4.63 12.86 -2.74
CA TYR A 21 4.32 12.02 -1.59
C TYR A 21 5.58 11.40 -0.99
N GLU A 22 5.63 11.39 0.34
CA GLU A 22 6.57 10.58 1.13
C GLU A 22 5.85 9.34 1.66
N MET A 23 6.62 8.28 1.91
CA MET A 23 6.05 6.97 2.21
C MET A 23 7.05 6.07 2.91
N ASP A 24 6.61 5.48 4.01
CA ASP A 24 7.33 4.42 4.72
C ASP A 24 7.17 3.08 4.00
N LEU A 25 8.14 2.20 4.22
CA LEU A 25 8.23 0.90 3.57
C LEU A 25 8.12 -0.23 4.59
N ALA A 26 7.29 -1.21 4.28
CA ALA A 26 7.21 -2.50 4.94
C ALA A 26 7.40 -3.59 3.88
N GLU A 27 8.27 -4.57 4.14
CA GLU A 27 8.49 -5.73 3.28
C GLU A 27 7.54 -6.88 3.59
N THR A 28 6.82 -6.82 4.73
CA THR A 28 5.89 -7.88 5.15
C THR A 28 4.62 -7.32 5.79
N GLY A 29 3.57 -8.15 5.87
CA GLY A 29 2.34 -7.79 6.59
C GLY A 29 2.55 -7.56 8.09
N LEU A 30 3.53 -8.24 8.70
CA LEU A 30 3.89 -8.06 10.11
C LEU A 30 4.44 -6.67 10.39
N GLU A 31 5.34 -6.19 9.55
CA GLU A 31 5.94 -4.86 9.70
C GLU A 31 4.89 -3.75 9.64
N VAL A 32 3.85 -3.92 8.81
CA VAL A 32 2.71 -3.00 8.78
C VAL A 32 1.96 -3.00 10.11
N LEU A 33 1.69 -4.19 10.67
CA LEU A 33 0.98 -4.30 11.93
C LEU A 33 1.81 -3.75 13.10
N GLU A 34 3.13 -3.93 13.08
CA GLU A 34 4.01 -3.37 14.10
C GLU A 34 4.08 -1.84 13.99
N TYR A 35 4.24 -1.30 12.78
CA TYR A 35 4.23 0.14 12.53
C TYR A 35 2.96 0.79 13.09
N LEU A 36 1.79 0.21 12.79
CA LEU A 36 0.50 0.76 13.24
C LEU A 36 0.30 0.76 14.75
N LYS A 37 1.12 0.04 15.54
CA LYS A 37 1.06 0.09 17.01
C LYS A 37 1.64 1.40 17.56
N HIS A 38 2.61 1.98 16.86
CA HIS A 38 3.37 3.13 17.32
C HIS A 38 2.99 4.40 16.56
N ASP A 39 2.74 4.26 15.26
CA ASP A 39 2.50 5.36 14.34
C ASP A 39 1.13 5.25 13.65
N ARG A 40 0.58 6.40 13.25
CA ARG A 40 -0.63 6.47 12.43
C ARG A 40 -0.24 6.81 10.99
N CYS A 41 -0.95 6.20 10.05
CA CYS A 41 -0.89 6.59 8.63
C CYS A 41 -2.30 6.71 8.07
N ASP A 42 -2.48 7.61 7.10
CA ASP A 42 -3.79 7.81 6.47
C ASP A 42 -4.13 6.71 5.47
N VAL A 43 -3.11 6.23 4.73
CA VAL A 43 -3.28 5.28 3.62
C VAL A 43 -2.15 4.25 3.59
N ILE A 44 -2.53 2.99 3.38
CA ILE A 44 -1.63 1.87 3.16
C ILE A 44 -1.87 1.30 1.76
N LEU A 45 -0.87 1.43 0.90
CA LEU A 45 -0.76 0.62 -0.32
C LEU A 45 -0.22 -0.76 0.07
N MET A 46 -1.01 -1.81 -0.11
CA MET A 46 -0.79 -3.16 0.41
C MET A 46 -0.76 -4.22 -0.69
N ASP A 47 0.36 -4.92 -0.86
CA ASP A 47 0.38 -6.13 -1.69
C ASP A 47 -0.33 -7.28 -0.99
N LEU A 48 -1.41 -7.76 -1.60
CA LEU A 48 -2.21 -8.83 -1.02
C LEU A 48 -1.56 -10.22 -1.16
N LEU A 49 -0.64 -10.44 -2.11
CA LEU A 49 -0.02 -11.74 -2.36
C LEU A 49 1.48 -11.77 -1.99
N MET A 50 1.81 -11.31 -0.78
CA MET A 50 3.13 -11.59 -0.20
C MET A 50 3.24 -13.09 0.20
N PRO A 51 4.41 -13.73 0.00
CA PRO A 51 4.58 -15.18 0.15
C PRO A 51 4.58 -15.71 1.60
N ASP A 52 4.97 -14.90 2.59
CA ASP A 52 5.10 -15.33 3.99
C ASP A 52 3.85 -14.96 4.83
N MET A 53 3.90 -13.89 5.64
CA MET A 53 2.67 -13.29 6.21
C MET A 53 2.06 -12.32 5.20
N GLY A 54 1.02 -12.80 4.53
CA GLY A 54 0.37 -12.14 3.40
C GLY A 54 -0.33 -10.82 3.76
N GLY A 55 -0.37 -9.88 2.81
CA GLY A 55 -1.09 -8.63 2.99
C GLY A 55 -2.60 -8.81 3.17
N LEU A 56 -3.15 -9.95 2.77
CA LEU A 56 -4.53 -10.32 3.08
C LEU A 56 -4.77 -10.55 4.58
N GLU A 57 -3.84 -11.21 5.28
CA GLU A 57 -3.94 -11.41 6.72
C GLU A 57 -3.76 -10.09 7.47
N ALA A 58 -2.75 -9.30 7.09
CA ALA A 58 -2.56 -7.96 7.65
C ALA A 58 -3.80 -7.08 7.46
N THR A 59 -4.39 -7.09 6.26
CA THR A 59 -5.65 -6.40 5.95
C THR A 59 -6.78 -6.81 6.90
N ARG A 60 -6.95 -8.12 7.12
CA ARG A 60 -7.99 -8.64 8.04
C ARG A 60 -7.72 -8.23 9.48
N THR A 61 -6.47 -8.27 9.92
CA THR A 61 -6.09 -7.85 11.28
C THR A 61 -6.36 -6.36 11.46
N ILE A 62 -5.97 -5.50 10.52
CA ILE A 62 -6.27 -4.06 10.56
C ILE A 62 -7.78 -3.81 10.67
N HIS A 63 -8.59 -4.53 9.90
CA HIS A 63 -10.06 -4.42 9.97
C HIS A 63 -10.65 -4.85 11.32
N ARG A 64 -10.02 -5.80 12.02
CA ARG A 64 -10.48 -6.28 13.33
C ARG A 64 -10.01 -5.36 14.46
N THR A 65 -8.81 -4.81 14.33
CA THR A 65 -8.18 -3.97 15.35
C THR A 65 -8.69 -2.54 15.33
N TYR A 66 -8.91 -1.97 14.15
CA TYR A 66 -9.25 -0.55 14.00
C TYR A 66 -10.70 -0.38 13.51
N PRO A 67 -11.57 0.32 14.26
CA PRO A 67 -12.94 0.58 13.85
C PRO A 67 -12.99 1.53 12.62
N ILE A 68 -14.13 1.53 11.94
CA ILE A 68 -14.42 2.44 10.83
C ILE A 68 -14.39 3.88 11.38
N GLY A 69 -13.36 4.65 11.00
CA GLY A 69 -13.08 6.01 11.49
C GLY A 69 -11.63 6.18 11.97
N ASP A 70 -11.07 5.17 12.65
CA ASP A 70 -9.68 5.17 13.12
C ASP A 70 -8.75 4.31 12.25
N ARG A 71 -9.33 3.53 11.33
CA ARG A 71 -8.58 2.65 10.44
C ARG A 71 -7.91 3.42 9.29
N PRO A 72 -6.68 3.06 8.90
CA PRO A 72 -6.08 3.57 7.68
C PRO A 72 -6.88 3.14 6.45
N GLY A 73 -6.86 3.98 5.41
CA GLY A 73 -7.35 3.60 4.08
C GLY A 73 -6.49 2.47 3.52
N LEU A 74 -7.11 1.38 3.05
CA LEU A 74 -6.40 0.21 2.52
C LEU A 74 -6.57 0.13 1.01
N LEU A 75 -5.45 0.21 0.28
CA LEU A 75 -5.41 0.09 -1.16
C LEU A 75 -4.68 -1.20 -1.56
N PRO A 76 -5.38 -2.18 -2.12
CA PRO A 76 -4.72 -3.40 -2.57
C PRO A 76 -3.88 -3.11 -3.84
N SER A 77 -2.59 -3.41 -3.81
CA SER A 77 -1.79 -3.59 -5.02
C SER A 77 -2.01 -5.01 -5.53
N ALA A 78 -2.72 -5.16 -6.65
CA ALA A 78 -2.92 -6.47 -7.27
C ALA A 78 -1.68 -6.86 -8.10
N PRO A 79 -0.98 -7.97 -7.79
CA PRO A 79 0.28 -8.36 -8.44
C PRO A 79 0.13 -8.66 -9.96
N THR A 80 -1.06 -9.01 -10.42
CA THR A 80 -1.32 -9.41 -11.82
C THR A 80 -1.52 -8.27 -12.81
N GLN A 81 -1.55 -6.99 -12.37
CA GLN A 81 -1.70 -5.85 -13.31
C GLN A 81 -0.39 -5.09 -13.60
N TRP A 82 0.71 -5.38 -12.90
CA TRP A 82 1.92 -4.53 -12.94
C TRP A 82 2.73 -4.60 -14.24
N ILE A 83 2.81 -5.77 -14.90
CA ILE A 83 3.49 -5.92 -16.20
C ILE A 83 2.90 -4.99 -17.26
N ASN A 84 1.62 -4.62 -17.13
CA ASN A 84 0.93 -3.73 -18.06
C ASN A 84 0.80 -2.28 -17.55
N ILE A 85 0.81 -2.06 -16.24
CA ILE A 85 0.75 -0.73 -15.61
C ILE A 85 2.05 0.07 -15.82
N SER A 86 3.22 -0.58 -15.85
CA SER A 86 4.47 0.10 -16.22
C SER A 86 4.42 0.73 -17.62
N LYS A 87 3.56 0.20 -18.50
CA LYS A 87 3.26 0.75 -19.83
C LYS A 87 2.11 1.76 -19.84
N ARG A 88 1.45 2.01 -18.69
CA ARG A 88 0.27 2.90 -18.56
C ARG A 88 0.35 3.75 -17.27
N PRO A 89 1.27 4.73 -17.20
CA PRO A 89 1.46 5.59 -16.03
C PRO A 89 0.18 6.33 -15.58
N ALA A 90 -0.72 6.67 -16.51
CA ALA A 90 -1.99 7.32 -16.20
C ALA A 90 -2.94 6.45 -15.35
N LYS A 91 -2.94 5.12 -15.53
CA LYS A 91 -3.81 4.22 -14.76
C LYS A 91 -3.35 4.12 -13.30
N LEU A 92 -2.03 4.12 -13.07
CA LEU A 92 -1.44 4.13 -11.74
C LEU A 92 -1.70 5.45 -11.03
N ALA A 93 -1.49 6.58 -11.73
CA ALA A 93 -1.84 7.90 -11.22
C ALA A 93 -3.33 7.99 -10.86
N TRP A 94 -4.24 7.51 -11.71
CA TRP A 94 -5.67 7.51 -11.42
C TRP A 94 -6.03 6.67 -10.19
N MET A 95 -5.41 5.51 -10.00
CA MET A 95 -5.69 4.63 -8.85
C MET A 95 -5.18 5.25 -7.54
N ILE A 96 -4.01 5.90 -7.58
CA ILE A 96 -3.45 6.67 -6.45
C ILE A 96 -4.34 7.89 -6.15
N LEU A 97 -4.81 8.61 -7.17
CA LEU A 97 -5.66 9.79 -6.99
C LEU A 97 -7.07 9.41 -6.50
N SER A 98 -7.64 8.30 -6.96
CA SER A 98 -8.97 7.83 -6.55
C SER A 98 -9.01 7.27 -5.13
N ALA A 99 -7.83 6.95 -4.60
CA ALA A 99 -7.66 6.49 -3.23
C ALA A 99 -7.57 7.64 -2.20
N ASN A 100 -7.45 8.88 -2.67
CA ASN A 100 -7.41 10.05 -1.83
C ASN A 100 -8.85 10.61 -1.70
N PRO A 101 -9.52 10.51 -0.54
CA PRO A 101 -10.88 11.02 -0.35
C PRO A 101 -10.96 12.56 -0.24
N LEU A 102 -9.87 13.29 -0.53
CA LEU A 102 -9.81 14.76 -0.46
C LEU A 102 -10.21 15.47 -1.76
N ASN A 103 -11.16 14.91 -2.51
CA ASN A 103 -11.93 15.64 -3.54
C ASN A 103 -13.42 15.33 -3.42
#